data_AF-A0A6P6MHL7-F1
#
_entry.id   AF-A0A6P6MHL7-F1
#
_cell.length_a   1.000
_cell.length_b   1.000
_cell.length_c   1.000
_cell.angle_alpha   90.00
_cell.angle_beta   90.00
_cell.angle_gamma   90.00
#
_symmetry.space_group_name_H-M   'P 1'
#
loop_
_entity.id
_entity.type
_entity.pdbx_description
1 polymer ?
#
loop_
_entity_poly.entity_id
_entity_poly.type
_entity_poly.pdbx_seq_one_letter_code
_entity_poly.pdbx_strand_id
1 'polypeptide(L)'
;MKMKAQLPFATRKARQLSVLCAEMHFILKSLSSMQPVCGLRTSDDDGHESSDPISTFQSSEDILNWIGSQVDETNTFSICVSRTDLYNRGMQQWQRQKKTSPKCRLKVTFFAEAGIDTGALTKEFLTEMLVEIEKRLFVEGPDKKGKNPVYCLNSLDCNYFRTAGEVMAASLAQGGPCPNFLREWCFSYLFSGDSDSIQVSASDVTDLELLQLIVKINTANDDNISDLIGDVVTCGYTGIVFVDKRDSIIRAVILHSTMRLIPMLDQLRKGLQLYELPKIMNTHQDLCQPLFVTGEDDKVHSCLRHSYS
;
A
#
# COMPACT_ATOMS: atom_id res chain seq x y z
N MET A 1 -56.36 -19.55 6.70
CA MET A 1 -55.36 -18.47 6.53
C MET A 1 -54.45 -18.46 7.75
N LYS A 2 -53.19 -18.89 7.63
CA LYS A 2 -52.20 -18.82 8.72
C LYS A 2 -51.37 -17.56 8.56
N MET A 3 -51.50 -16.61 9.49
CA MET A 3 -50.67 -15.42 9.58
C MET A 3 -49.23 -15.83 9.94
N LYS A 4 -48.26 -15.46 9.10
CA LYS A 4 -46.83 -15.54 9.44
C LYS A 4 -46.53 -14.41 10.44
N ALA A 5 -46.13 -14.77 11.65
CA ALA A 5 -45.63 -13.82 12.64
C ALA A 5 -44.29 -13.24 12.17
N GLN A 6 -44.23 -11.91 12.09
CA GLN A 6 -43.03 -11.15 11.76
C GLN A 6 -42.19 -11.01 13.03
N LEU A 7 -40.97 -11.55 13.02
CA LEU A 7 -40.05 -11.44 14.16
C LEU A 7 -39.67 -9.97 14.43
N PRO A 8 -39.59 -9.55 15.70
CA PRO A 8 -39.32 -8.16 16.06
C PRO A 8 -37.89 -7.71 15.68
N PHE A 9 -37.79 -6.46 15.24
CA PHE A 9 -36.60 -5.77 14.74
C PHE A 9 -35.39 -5.82 15.69
N ALA A 10 -35.62 -5.87 17.01
CA ALA A 10 -34.59 -5.97 18.05
C ALA A 10 -33.70 -7.23 17.92
N THR A 11 -34.26 -8.34 17.43
CA THR A 11 -33.56 -9.62 17.33
C THR A 11 -32.55 -9.69 16.17
N ARG A 12 -32.71 -8.85 15.14
CA ARG A 12 -31.76 -8.76 14.01
C ARG A 12 -30.50 -7.98 14.39
N LYS A 13 -30.65 -6.92 15.20
CA LYS A 13 -29.52 -6.08 15.66
C LYS A 13 -28.61 -6.84 16.63
N ALA A 14 -29.18 -7.67 17.51
CA ALA A 14 -28.42 -8.53 18.42
C ALA A 14 -27.58 -9.60 17.68
N ARG A 15 -28.09 -10.16 16.58
CA ARG A 15 -27.31 -11.09 15.74
C ARG A 15 -26.15 -10.39 15.02
N GLN A 16 -26.34 -9.17 14.54
CA GLN A 16 -25.29 -8.42 13.84
C GLN A 16 -24.13 -7.99 14.77
N LEU A 17 -24.46 -7.59 16.00
CA LEU A 17 -23.47 -7.32 17.07
C LEU A 17 -22.69 -8.59 17.47
N SER A 18 -23.33 -9.76 17.50
CA SER A 18 -22.62 -11.02 17.80
C SER A 18 -21.64 -11.46 16.71
N VAL A 19 -21.89 -11.10 15.45
CA VAL A 19 -20.99 -11.41 14.31
C VAL A 19 -19.76 -10.50 14.31
N LEU A 20 -19.95 -9.19 14.53
CA LEU A 20 -18.84 -8.23 14.66
C LEU A 20 -17.91 -8.56 15.84
N CYS A 21 -18.49 -9.01 16.96
CA CYS A 21 -17.72 -9.41 18.14
C CYS A 21 -16.92 -10.72 17.89
N ALA A 22 -17.45 -11.62 17.05
CA ALA A 22 -16.75 -12.85 16.66
C ALA A 22 -15.61 -12.58 15.65
N GLU A 23 -15.79 -11.64 14.72
CA GLU A 23 -14.76 -11.23 13.75
C GLU A 23 -13.57 -10.53 14.44
N MET A 24 -13.83 -9.63 15.40
CA MET A 24 -12.76 -9.04 16.23
C MET A 24 -11.98 -10.10 17.02
N HIS A 25 -12.66 -11.13 17.53
CA HIS A 25 -12.01 -12.20 18.30
C HIS A 25 -11.14 -13.11 17.42
N PHE A 26 -11.49 -13.28 16.13
CA PHE A 26 -10.67 -14.02 15.18
C PHE A 26 -9.39 -13.26 14.81
N ILE A 27 -9.48 -11.94 14.62
CA ILE A 27 -8.32 -11.08 14.33
C ILE A 27 -7.34 -11.06 15.51
N LEU A 28 -7.83 -10.94 16.75
CA LEU A 28 -6.99 -10.97 17.96
C LEU A 28 -6.30 -12.32 18.19
N LYS A 29 -6.96 -13.44 17.88
CA LYS A 29 -6.35 -14.79 17.98
C LYS A 29 -5.26 -15.05 16.94
N SER A 30 -5.34 -14.40 15.77
CA SER A 30 -4.30 -14.51 14.73
C SER A 30 -3.01 -13.80 15.16
N LEU A 31 -3.14 -12.66 15.86
CA LEU A 31 -2.01 -11.88 16.38
C LEU A 31 -1.31 -12.52 17.59
N SER A 32 -2.00 -13.38 18.37
CA SER A 32 -1.40 -14.07 19.52
C SER A 32 -0.57 -15.31 19.18
N SER A 33 -0.43 -15.69 17.90
CA SER A 33 0.30 -16.92 17.50
C SER A 33 1.79 -16.73 17.17
N MET A 34 2.32 -15.52 17.28
CA MET A 34 3.74 -15.24 17.08
C MET A 34 4.48 -15.32 18.42
N GLN A 35 5.06 -16.49 18.72
CA GLN A 35 5.99 -16.62 19.85
C GLN A 35 7.32 -15.90 19.54
N PRO A 36 7.90 -15.14 20.50
CA PRO A 36 9.26 -14.67 20.37
C PRO A 36 10.21 -15.82 20.74
N VAL A 37 11.04 -16.27 19.79
CA VAL A 37 12.19 -17.11 20.11
C VAL A 37 13.30 -16.19 20.60
N CYS A 38 13.49 -16.13 21.91
CA CYS A 38 14.61 -15.44 22.54
C CYS A 38 15.50 -16.47 23.24
N GLY A 39 16.79 -16.48 22.87
CA GLY A 39 17.87 -17.01 23.70
C GLY A 39 18.89 -17.87 22.95
N LEU A 40 20.07 -17.30 22.65
CA LEU A 40 21.34 -17.60 23.35
C LEU A 40 22.52 -16.81 22.77
N ARG A 41 23.56 -16.67 23.60
CA ARG A 41 24.60 -15.62 23.62
C ARG A 41 25.84 -15.90 22.77
N THR A 42 26.44 -14.78 22.33
CA THR A 42 27.87 -14.40 22.18
C THR A 42 28.90 -15.38 21.61
N SER A 43 29.58 -14.91 20.58
CA SER A 43 31.03 -15.05 20.42
C SER A 43 31.57 -13.77 19.79
N ASP A 44 32.54 -13.16 20.48
CA ASP A 44 33.39 -12.07 19.99
C ASP A 44 34.15 -12.55 18.74
N ASP A 45 34.17 -11.75 17.66
CA ASP A 45 35.17 -11.88 16.60
C ASP A 45 35.42 -10.55 15.90
N ASP A 46 36.66 -10.40 15.45
CA ASP A 46 37.43 -9.18 15.30
C ASP A 46 36.95 -8.16 14.25
N GLY A 47 37.27 -6.90 14.55
CA GLY A 47 37.01 -5.75 13.71
C GLY A 47 37.68 -5.83 12.34
N HIS A 48 36.86 -6.02 11.32
CA HIS A 48 37.09 -5.46 9.99
C HIS A 48 35.88 -4.59 9.66
N GLU A 49 36.01 -3.26 9.83
CA GLU A 49 35.08 -2.30 9.21
C GLU A 49 35.24 -2.41 7.70
N SER A 50 34.52 -3.35 7.08
CA SER A 50 34.07 -3.16 5.70
C SER A 50 32.99 -2.09 5.77
N SER A 51 33.31 -0.87 5.35
CA SER A 51 32.33 0.20 5.20
C SER A 51 31.19 -0.32 4.30
N ASP A 52 30.02 -0.59 4.88
CA ASP A 52 28.87 -1.05 4.10
C ASP A 52 28.56 0.00 3.04
N PRO A 53 28.54 -0.33 1.73
CA PRO A 53 28.35 0.64 0.65
C PRO A 53 27.02 1.39 0.74
N ILE A 54 26.09 0.92 1.58
CA ILE A 54 24.79 1.51 1.83
C ILE A 54 24.93 2.82 2.64
N SER A 55 25.95 3.07 3.46
CA SER A 55 25.99 4.25 4.35
C SER A 55 26.29 5.59 3.66
N THR A 56 26.57 5.61 2.35
CA THR A 56 27.28 6.73 1.70
C THR A 56 26.48 7.40 0.57
N PHE A 57 25.21 7.04 0.37
CA PHE A 57 24.40 7.64 -0.71
C PHE A 57 24.20 9.14 -0.49
N GLN A 58 24.33 9.92 -1.57
CA GLN A 58 24.19 11.38 -1.56
C GLN A 58 22.93 11.84 -2.30
N SER A 59 22.32 10.96 -3.10
CA SER A 59 21.17 11.26 -3.94
C SER A 59 20.27 10.04 -4.14
N SER A 60 19.03 10.29 -4.57
CA SER A 60 18.13 9.22 -5.02
C SER A 60 18.68 8.47 -6.25
N GLU A 61 19.51 9.11 -7.07
CA GLU A 61 20.16 8.48 -8.23
C GLU A 61 21.17 7.41 -7.80
N ASP A 62 21.95 7.67 -6.75
CA ASP A 62 22.86 6.67 -6.18
C ASP A 62 22.11 5.42 -5.70
N ILE A 63 20.94 5.65 -5.06
CA ILE A 63 20.04 4.58 -4.62
C ILE A 63 19.55 3.76 -5.82
N LEU A 64 19.06 4.42 -6.88
CA LEU A 64 18.59 3.73 -8.08
C LEU A 64 19.70 2.91 -8.75
N ASN A 65 20.91 3.48 -8.85
CA ASN A 65 22.08 2.79 -9.39
C ASN A 65 22.45 1.55 -8.55
N TRP A 66 22.41 1.68 -7.22
CA TRP A 66 22.68 0.56 -6.33
C TRP A 66 21.62 -0.54 -6.43
N ILE A 67 20.32 -0.19 -6.41
CA ILE A 67 19.23 -1.16 -6.56
C ILE A 67 19.35 -1.87 -7.91
N GLY A 68 19.69 -1.15 -8.97
CA GLY A 68 19.94 -1.74 -10.28
C GLY A 68 21.08 -2.76 -10.29
N SER A 69 22.12 -2.54 -9.48
CA SER A 69 23.21 -3.53 -9.32
C SER A 69 22.78 -4.83 -8.62
N GLN A 70 21.63 -4.84 -7.94
CA GLN A 70 21.07 -6.03 -7.27
C GLN A 70 20.26 -6.93 -8.22
N VAL A 71 20.06 -6.52 -9.48
CA VAL A 71 19.33 -7.31 -10.47
C VAL A 71 20.15 -8.56 -10.82
N ASP A 72 19.49 -9.72 -10.77
CA ASP A 72 20.12 -10.98 -11.18
C ASP A 72 20.18 -11.08 -12.72
N GLU A 73 21.38 -10.87 -13.25
CA GLU A 73 21.69 -10.95 -14.68
C GLU A 73 21.86 -12.39 -15.20
N THR A 74 21.85 -13.41 -14.33
CA THR A 74 22.07 -14.81 -14.74
C THR A 74 20.87 -15.41 -15.48
N ASN A 75 19.67 -14.92 -15.18
CA ASN A 75 18.41 -15.43 -15.70
C ASN A 75 17.51 -14.30 -16.22
N THR A 76 16.43 -14.67 -16.89
CA THR A 76 15.47 -13.71 -17.42
C THR A 76 14.06 -14.02 -16.92
N PHE A 77 13.38 -12.99 -16.43
CA PHE A 77 11.97 -13.03 -16.11
C PHE A 77 11.17 -12.55 -17.32
N SER A 78 10.58 -13.49 -18.07
CA SER A 78 9.93 -13.17 -19.34
C SER A 78 8.43 -12.91 -19.16
N ILE A 79 7.96 -11.77 -19.66
CA ILE A 79 6.54 -11.40 -19.71
C ILE A 79 6.13 -11.19 -21.16
N CYS A 80 5.00 -11.77 -21.56
CA CYS A 80 4.49 -11.65 -22.92
C CYS A 80 3.02 -11.20 -22.93
N VAL A 81 2.76 -9.99 -23.42
CA VAL A 81 1.46 -9.30 -23.29
C VAL A 81 0.99 -8.69 -24.61
N SER A 82 -0.31 -8.38 -24.70
CA SER A 82 -0.81 -7.43 -25.69
C SER A 82 -0.92 -6.04 -25.07
N ARG A 83 -0.87 -4.99 -25.87
CA ARG A 83 -1.14 -3.61 -25.43
C ARG A 83 -2.55 -3.46 -24.85
N THR A 84 -3.52 -4.21 -25.37
CA THR A 84 -4.94 -4.15 -24.96
C THR A 84 -5.26 -4.87 -23.64
N ASP A 85 -4.41 -5.79 -23.19
CA ASP A 85 -4.62 -6.59 -21.97
C ASP A 85 -3.35 -6.63 -21.11
N LEU A 86 -2.59 -5.53 -21.13
CA LEU A 86 -1.30 -5.42 -20.43
C LEU A 86 -1.46 -5.67 -18.93
N TYR A 87 -2.44 -5.03 -18.30
CA TYR A 87 -2.63 -5.13 -16.85
C TYR A 87 -2.98 -6.55 -16.40
N ASN A 88 -4.09 -7.14 -16.88
CA ASN A 88 -4.54 -8.43 -16.34
C ASN A 88 -3.55 -9.54 -16.67
N ARG A 89 -3.06 -9.56 -17.91
CA ARG A 89 -2.11 -10.59 -18.37
C ARG A 89 -0.72 -10.38 -17.77
N GLY A 90 -0.31 -9.13 -17.56
CA GLY A 90 0.89 -8.75 -16.84
C GLY A 90 0.84 -9.23 -15.39
N MET A 91 -0.19 -8.86 -14.62
CA MET A 91 -0.39 -9.32 -13.24
C MET A 91 -0.37 -10.86 -13.14
N GLN A 92 -1.10 -11.54 -14.02
CA GLN A 92 -1.18 -12.99 -14.02
C GLN A 92 0.17 -13.67 -14.29
N GLN A 93 0.94 -13.17 -15.27
CA GLN A 93 2.26 -13.72 -15.56
C GLN A 93 3.26 -13.38 -14.47
N TRP A 94 3.16 -12.18 -13.91
CA TRP A 94 3.99 -11.73 -12.81
C TRP A 94 3.86 -12.65 -11.61
N GLN A 95 2.62 -13.03 -11.24
CA GLN A 95 2.35 -13.92 -10.10
C GLN A 95 2.72 -15.39 -10.34
N ARG A 96 2.81 -15.83 -11.60
CA ARG A 96 3.08 -17.24 -11.91
C ARG A 96 4.48 -17.70 -11.48
N GLN A 97 5.48 -16.82 -11.49
CA GLN A 97 6.88 -17.01 -11.05
C GLN A 97 7.41 -18.46 -11.06
N LYS A 98 7.22 -19.21 -12.17
CA LYS A 98 7.43 -20.68 -12.15
C LYS A 98 8.89 -21.09 -12.05
N LYS A 99 9.72 -20.51 -12.92
CA LYS A 99 11.13 -20.91 -13.11
C LYS A 99 12.11 -19.77 -12.83
N THR A 100 11.64 -18.53 -12.95
CA THR A 100 12.40 -17.31 -12.72
C THR A 100 11.53 -16.37 -11.89
N SER A 101 12.19 -15.40 -11.25
CA SER A 101 11.54 -14.46 -10.36
C SER A 101 11.73 -13.03 -10.87
N PRO A 102 10.92 -12.07 -10.40
CA PRO A 102 11.10 -10.68 -10.73
C PRO A 102 12.45 -10.09 -10.29
N LYS A 103 13.25 -10.77 -9.45
CA LYS A 103 14.63 -10.35 -9.13
C LYS A 103 15.58 -10.44 -10.33
N CYS A 104 15.25 -11.29 -11.30
CA CYS A 104 16.04 -11.46 -12.51
C CYS A 104 15.74 -10.35 -13.53
N ARG A 105 16.63 -10.17 -14.52
CA ARG A 105 16.40 -9.23 -15.62
C ARG A 105 15.05 -9.47 -16.31
N LEU A 106 14.20 -8.44 -16.33
CA LEU A 106 12.89 -8.46 -16.97
C LEU A 106 13.08 -8.42 -18.49
N LYS A 107 12.35 -9.28 -19.20
CA LYS A 107 12.28 -9.26 -20.66
C LYS A 107 10.83 -9.25 -21.09
N VAL A 108 10.43 -8.16 -21.72
CA VAL A 108 9.06 -8.00 -22.21
C VAL A 108 8.99 -8.29 -23.70
N THR A 109 7.90 -8.92 -24.12
CA THR A 109 7.56 -9.12 -25.53
C THR A 109 6.10 -8.78 -25.75
N PHE A 110 5.84 -7.79 -26.61
CA PHE A 110 4.49 -7.48 -27.07
C PHE A 110 4.12 -8.38 -28.26
N PHE A 111 2.88 -8.87 -28.31
CA PHE A 111 2.47 -9.74 -29.42
C PHE A 111 2.61 -9.05 -30.77
N ALA A 112 3.10 -9.81 -31.75
CA ALA A 112 3.35 -9.37 -33.12
C ALA A 112 4.37 -8.24 -33.28
N GLU A 113 5.07 -7.85 -32.22
CA GLU A 113 6.16 -6.87 -32.25
C GLU A 113 7.50 -7.61 -32.08
N ALA A 114 8.29 -7.69 -33.15
CA ALA A 114 9.65 -8.21 -33.07
C ALA A 114 10.53 -7.18 -32.33
N GLY A 115 10.65 -7.33 -31.01
CA GLY A 115 11.44 -6.42 -30.19
C GLY A 115 12.93 -6.46 -30.53
N ILE A 116 13.44 -5.38 -31.10
CA ILE A 116 14.88 -5.18 -31.37
C ILE A 116 15.58 -4.65 -30.11
N ASP A 117 14.89 -3.79 -29.34
CA ASP A 117 15.39 -3.20 -28.09
C ASP A 117 14.59 -3.72 -26.89
N THR A 118 15.17 -4.72 -26.20
CA THR A 118 14.56 -5.29 -24.99
C THR A 118 14.49 -4.30 -23.82
N GLY A 119 15.36 -3.30 -23.78
CA GLY A 119 15.37 -2.28 -22.73
C GLY A 119 14.20 -1.31 -22.88
N ALA A 120 14.02 -0.77 -24.09
CA ALA A 120 12.91 0.13 -24.40
C ALA A 120 11.53 -0.51 -24.11
N LEU A 121 11.31 -1.76 -24.57
CA LEU A 121 10.05 -2.47 -24.32
C LEU A 121 9.79 -2.75 -22.84
N THR A 122 10.86 -2.97 -22.07
CA THR A 122 10.76 -3.19 -20.63
C THR A 122 10.36 -1.91 -19.90
N LYS A 123 11.00 -0.78 -20.24
CA LYS A 123 10.65 0.54 -19.71
C LYS A 123 9.22 0.93 -20.08
N GLU A 124 8.81 0.70 -21.32
CA GLU A 124 7.45 0.94 -21.81
C GLU A 124 6.42 0.13 -21.00
N PHE A 125 6.64 -1.18 -20.85
CA PHE A 125 5.76 -2.03 -20.06
C PHE A 125 5.66 -1.58 -18.60
N LEU A 126 6.79 -1.30 -17.94
CA LEU A 126 6.79 -0.87 -16.55
C LEU A 126 6.05 0.47 -16.38
N THR A 127 6.19 1.37 -17.35
CA THR A 127 5.47 2.65 -17.38
C THR A 127 3.96 2.44 -17.47
N GLU A 128 3.49 1.68 -18.46
CA GLU A 128 2.05 1.42 -18.63
C GLU A 128 1.48 0.60 -17.44
N MET A 129 2.26 -0.35 -16.93
CA MET A 129 1.86 -1.18 -15.81
C MET A 129 1.69 -0.36 -14.53
N LEU A 130 2.62 0.57 -14.23
CA LEU A 130 2.50 1.45 -13.07
C LEU A 130 1.30 2.39 -13.18
N VAL A 131 0.99 2.91 -14.38
CA VAL A 131 -0.21 3.73 -14.61
C VAL A 131 -1.50 2.93 -14.31
N GLU A 132 -1.59 1.68 -14.79
CA GLU A 132 -2.76 0.84 -14.51
C GLU A 132 -2.82 0.38 -13.05
N ILE A 133 -1.68 0.12 -12.40
CA ILE A 133 -1.60 -0.15 -10.94
C ILE A 133 -2.12 1.06 -10.16
N GLU A 134 -1.60 2.26 -10.43
CA GLU A 134 -2.01 3.49 -9.78
C GLU A 134 -3.52 3.71 -9.91
N LYS A 135 -4.05 3.57 -11.13
CA LYS A 135 -5.47 3.76 -11.43
C LYS A 135 -6.40 2.75 -10.76
N ARG A 136 -5.97 1.49 -10.59
CA ARG A 136 -6.83 0.39 -10.12
C ARG A 136 -6.69 0.11 -8.63
N LEU A 137 -5.51 0.32 -8.07
CA LEU A 137 -5.18 -0.06 -6.69
C LEU A 137 -5.03 1.15 -5.77
N PHE A 138 -5.01 2.37 -6.29
CA PHE A 138 -4.87 3.59 -5.50
C PHE A 138 -5.97 4.60 -5.80
N VAL A 139 -6.30 5.40 -4.79
CA VAL A 139 -7.34 6.44 -4.85
C VAL A 139 -6.80 7.76 -4.31
N GLU A 140 -7.06 8.82 -5.05
CA GLU A 140 -6.70 10.19 -4.66
C GLU A 140 -7.52 10.62 -3.45
N GLY A 141 -6.85 11.19 -2.45
CA GLY A 141 -7.58 11.77 -1.33
C GLY A 141 -8.01 13.22 -1.60
N PRO A 142 -8.86 13.78 -0.72
CA PRO A 142 -9.59 15.02 -0.98
C PRO A 142 -8.70 16.26 -1.22
N ASP A 143 -7.48 16.29 -0.68
CA ASP A 143 -6.52 17.40 -0.81
C ASP A 143 -5.56 17.25 -2.01
N LYS A 144 -5.64 16.13 -2.75
CA LYS A 144 -4.77 15.78 -3.89
C LYS A 144 -3.27 15.70 -3.58
N LYS A 145 -2.89 15.50 -2.31
CA LYS A 145 -1.49 15.32 -1.88
C LYS A 145 -1.07 13.84 -1.88
N GLY A 146 -1.27 13.18 -3.02
CA GLY A 146 -1.00 11.75 -3.20
C GLY A 146 -2.19 10.84 -2.91
N LYS A 147 -1.93 9.54 -3.01
CA LYS A 147 -2.94 8.48 -3.07
C LYS A 147 -2.75 7.42 -1.99
N ASN A 148 -3.87 6.91 -1.49
CA ASN A 148 -3.92 5.76 -0.60
C ASN A 148 -4.25 4.49 -1.40
N PRO A 149 -3.90 3.30 -0.91
CA PRO A 149 -4.48 2.06 -1.43
C PRO A 149 -6.02 2.10 -1.37
N VAL A 150 -6.68 1.56 -2.40
CA VAL A 150 -8.12 1.32 -2.36
C VAL A 150 -8.41 0.21 -1.36
N TYR A 151 -9.40 0.41 -0.48
CA TYR A 151 -9.93 -0.69 0.33
C TYR A 151 -10.70 -1.69 -0.55
N CYS A 152 -10.00 -2.65 -1.14
CA CYS A 152 -10.58 -3.69 -2.00
C CYS A 152 -10.13 -5.08 -1.55
N LEU A 153 -11.05 -5.82 -0.91
CA LEU A 153 -10.77 -7.18 -0.43
C LEU A 153 -10.54 -8.17 -1.58
N ASN A 154 -11.14 -7.97 -2.74
CA ASN A 154 -10.89 -8.82 -3.92
C ASN A 154 -9.44 -8.66 -4.42
N SER A 155 -8.95 -7.41 -4.49
CA SER A 155 -7.55 -7.15 -4.86
C SER A 155 -6.58 -7.67 -3.80
N LEU A 156 -6.94 -7.58 -2.52
CA LEU A 156 -6.18 -8.13 -1.41
C LEU A 156 -6.09 -9.66 -1.49
N ASP A 157 -7.21 -10.36 -1.67
CA ASP A 157 -7.27 -11.82 -1.78
C ASP A 157 -6.46 -12.35 -2.98
N CYS A 158 -6.54 -11.63 -4.10
CA CYS A 158 -5.74 -11.92 -5.29
C CYS A 158 -4.25 -11.54 -5.18
N ASN A 159 -3.78 -11.05 -4.02
CA ASN A 159 -2.41 -10.58 -3.80
C ASN A 159 -1.95 -9.47 -4.78
N TYR A 160 -2.87 -8.65 -5.29
CA TYR A 160 -2.53 -7.61 -6.27
C TYR A 160 -1.68 -6.50 -5.68
N PHE A 161 -1.86 -6.16 -4.41
CA PHE A 161 -0.98 -5.19 -3.73
C PHE A 161 0.44 -5.72 -3.57
N ARG A 162 0.61 -7.04 -3.39
CA ARG A 162 1.94 -7.67 -3.35
C ARG A 162 2.62 -7.59 -4.70
N THR A 163 1.92 -7.96 -5.76
CA THR A 163 2.43 -7.81 -7.13
C THR A 163 2.74 -6.35 -7.45
N ALA A 164 1.92 -5.41 -7.02
CA ALA A 164 2.18 -3.99 -7.21
C ALA A 164 3.50 -3.56 -6.54
N GLY A 165 3.76 -4.01 -5.31
CA GLY A 165 5.04 -3.75 -4.63
C GLY A 165 6.23 -4.35 -5.38
N GLU A 166 6.09 -5.56 -5.94
CA GLU A 166 7.14 -6.17 -6.78
C GLU A 166 7.38 -5.38 -8.07
N VAL A 167 6.31 -4.91 -8.73
CA VAL A 167 6.40 -4.09 -9.96
C VAL A 167 7.04 -2.73 -9.65
N MET A 168 6.69 -2.09 -8.54
CA MET A 168 7.31 -0.84 -8.09
C MET A 168 8.81 -1.02 -7.87
N ALA A 169 9.21 -2.08 -7.16
CA ALA A 169 10.62 -2.38 -6.91
C ALA A 169 11.37 -2.68 -8.23
N ALA A 170 10.77 -3.47 -9.14
CA ALA A 170 11.36 -3.76 -10.44
C ALA A 170 11.47 -2.52 -11.32
N SER A 171 10.51 -1.60 -11.22
CA SER A 171 10.55 -0.32 -11.93
C SER A 171 11.74 0.52 -11.49
N LEU A 172 11.95 0.65 -10.17
CA LEU A 172 13.11 1.35 -9.60
C LEU A 172 14.45 0.69 -9.99
N ALA A 173 14.51 -0.64 -9.96
CA ALA A 173 15.73 -1.39 -10.24
C ALA A 173 16.11 -1.45 -11.73
N GLN A 174 15.11 -1.53 -12.61
CA GLN A 174 15.31 -1.90 -14.02
C GLN A 174 14.98 -0.76 -15.00
N GLY A 175 15.04 0.50 -14.54
CA GLY A 175 14.95 1.68 -15.40
C GLY A 175 13.52 2.09 -15.81
N GLY A 176 12.50 1.61 -15.10
CA GLY A 176 11.14 2.10 -15.20
C GLY A 176 10.91 3.39 -14.38
N PRO A 177 9.71 3.99 -14.43
CA PRO A 177 9.42 5.20 -13.66
C PRO A 177 9.29 4.91 -12.16
N CYS A 178 9.55 5.93 -11.35
CA CYS A 178 9.31 5.87 -9.91
C CYS A 178 7.80 5.92 -9.62
N PRO A 179 7.30 5.25 -8.56
CA PRO A 179 5.89 5.33 -8.17
C PRO A 179 5.37 6.78 -8.01
N ASN A 180 6.01 7.61 -7.19
CA ASN A 180 5.71 9.06 -7.05
C ASN A 180 4.20 9.44 -6.98
N PHE A 181 3.39 8.62 -6.32
CA PHE A 181 1.95 8.87 -6.16
C PHE A 181 1.41 8.54 -4.77
N LEU A 182 2.24 8.00 -3.88
CA LEU A 182 1.78 7.58 -2.55
C LEU A 182 1.60 8.77 -1.63
N ARG A 183 0.71 8.63 -0.65
CA ARG A 183 0.65 9.52 0.50
C ARG A 183 1.84 9.32 1.44
N GLU A 184 2.22 10.39 2.13
CA GLU A 184 3.32 10.39 3.10
C GLU A 184 3.14 9.34 4.19
N TRP A 185 1.94 9.22 4.76
CA TRP A 185 1.66 8.24 5.81
C TRP A 185 1.76 6.80 5.30
N CYS A 186 1.40 6.55 4.04
CA CYS A 186 1.57 5.24 3.40
C CYS A 186 3.05 4.91 3.25
N PHE A 187 3.84 5.82 2.70
CA PHE A 187 5.30 5.65 2.60
C PHE A 187 5.93 5.42 3.97
N SER A 188 5.50 6.19 4.97
CA SER A 188 5.97 6.05 6.35
C SER A 188 5.72 4.65 6.90
N TYR A 189 4.54 4.09 6.65
CA TYR A 189 4.23 2.72 7.04
C TYR A 189 4.99 1.67 6.21
N LEU A 190 5.21 1.91 4.92
CA LEU A 190 5.94 0.96 4.06
C LEU A 190 7.34 0.67 4.60
N PHE A 191 8.03 1.68 5.13
CA PHE A 191 9.34 1.47 5.76
C PHE A 191 9.18 0.93 7.18
N SER A 192 8.44 1.61 8.06
CA SER A 192 8.44 1.30 9.50
C SER A 192 7.74 -0.02 9.81
N GLY A 193 6.59 -0.25 9.17
CA GLY A 193 5.65 -1.29 9.57
C GLY A 193 4.95 -1.08 10.89
N ASP A 194 5.23 0.06 11.51
CA ASP A 194 4.69 0.43 12.79
C ASP A 194 3.45 1.29 12.55
N SER A 195 2.29 0.77 12.97
CA SER A 195 1.02 1.49 12.92
C SER A 195 0.93 2.58 13.99
N ASP A 196 1.69 2.46 15.09
CA ASP A 196 1.57 3.33 16.25
C ASP A 196 2.25 4.69 15.99
N SER A 197 3.28 4.71 15.13
CA SER A 197 3.99 5.92 14.75
C SER A 197 3.27 6.73 13.64
N ILE A 198 2.25 6.17 12.97
CA ILE A 198 1.59 6.83 11.84
C ILE A 198 0.72 8.00 12.31
N GLN A 199 0.99 9.18 11.77
CA GLN A 199 0.11 10.34 11.90
C GLN A 199 -0.83 10.42 10.69
N VAL A 200 -2.14 10.43 10.96
CA VAL A 200 -3.20 10.50 9.95
C VAL A 200 -4.26 11.52 10.35
N SER A 201 -4.88 12.12 9.35
CA SER A 201 -5.84 13.21 9.49
C SER A 201 -7.10 12.97 8.65
N ALA A 202 -8.06 13.90 8.71
CA ALA A 202 -9.27 13.82 7.90
C ALA A 202 -8.97 13.85 6.38
N SER A 203 -7.85 14.44 5.94
CA SER A 203 -7.50 14.46 4.52
C SER A 203 -6.93 13.15 4.00
N ASP A 204 -6.63 12.20 4.89
CA ASP A 204 -6.20 10.84 4.56
C ASP A 204 -7.39 9.87 4.44
N VAL A 205 -8.62 10.32 4.70
CA VAL A 205 -9.84 9.53 4.52
C VAL A 205 -10.26 9.59 3.05
N THR A 206 -10.32 8.44 2.39
CA THR A 206 -10.71 8.33 0.97
C THR A 206 -12.08 7.71 0.75
N ASP A 207 -12.65 7.08 1.78
CA ASP A 207 -14.02 6.54 1.74
C ASP A 207 -15.04 7.69 1.82
N LEU A 208 -15.91 7.76 0.82
CA LEU A 208 -16.88 8.86 0.67
C LEU A 208 -17.93 8.87 1.79
N GLU A 209 -18.37 7.71 2.26
CA GLU A 209 -19.35 7.63 3.35
C GLU A 209 -18.72 8.08 4.67
N LEU A 210 -17.48 7.67 4.93
CA LEU A 210 -16.74 8.11 6.12
C LEU A 210 -16.39 9.61 6.08
N LEU A 211 -16.06 10.15 4.91
CA LEU A 211 -15.88 11.60 4.73
C LEU A 211 -17.18 12.36 5.05
N GLN A 212 -18.31 11.89 4.52
CA GLN A 212 -19.62 12.49 4.83
C GLN A 212 -19.98 12.36 6.31
N LEU A 213 -19.64 11.24 6.95
CA LEU A 213 -19.82 11.05 8.38
C LEU A 213 -18.99 12.06 9.19
N ILE A 214 -17.72 12.28 8.84
CA ILE A 214 -16.88 13.31 9.47
C ILE A 214 -17.53 14.69 9.33
N VAL A 215 -18.06 15.04 8.17
CA VAL A 215 -18.77 16.32 7.96
C VAL A 215 -20.01 16.42 8.86
N LYS A 216 -20.84 15.36 8.93
CA LYS A 216 -22.03 15.33 9.79
C LYS A 216 -21.67 15.46 11.28
N ILE A 217 -20.63 14.78 11.74
CA ILE A 217 -20.16 14.87 13.13
C ILE A 217 -19.66 16.29 13.44
N ASN A 218 -18.96 16.93 12.49
CA ASN A 218 -18.50 18.31 12.65
C ASN A 218 -19.64 19.32 12.78
N THR A 219 -20.74 19.12 12.04
CA THR A 219 -21.89 20.03 12.05
C THR A 219 -22.99 19.67 13.05
N ALA A 220 -22.88 18.52 13.71
CA ALA A 220 -23.86 18.06 14.69
C ALA A 220 -23.91 18.95 15.94
N ASN A 221 -25.12 19.07 16.51
CA ASN A 221 -25.41 19.71 17.79
C ASN A 221 -26.03 18.70 18.77
N ASP A 222 -26.37 19.12 19.98
CA ASP A 222 -26.88 18.21 21.02
C ASP A 222 -28.20 17.50 20.61
N ASP A 223 -29.00 18.12 19.75
CA ASP A 223 -30.29 17.58 19.32
C ASP A 223 -30.13 16.43 18.30
N ASN A 224 -29.12 16.49 17.43
CA ASN A 224 -29.00 15.58 16.29
C ASN A 224 -27.78 14.62 16.36
N ILE A 225 -26.85 14.81 17.30
CA ILE A 225 -25.66 13.95 17.39
C ILE A 225 -26.03 12.49 17.73
N SER A 226 -27.13 12.29 18.43
CA SER A 226 -27.63 10.95 18.79
C SER A 226 -28.02 10.10 17.58
N ASP A 227 -28.40 10.74 16.46
CA ASP A 227 -28.73 10.05 15.21
C ASP A 227 -27.49 9.39 14.58
N LEU A 228 -26.28 9.86 14.90
CA LEU A 228 -25.01 9.38 14.37
C LEU A 228 -24.43 8.21 15.18
N ILE A 229 -25.05 7.83 16.32
CA ILE A 229 -24.52 6.77 17.20
C ILE A 229 -24.26 5.48 16.44
N GLY A 230 -25.17 5.09 15.55
CA GLY A 230 -25.04 3.86 14.76
C GLY A 230 -23.75 3.85 13.94
N ASP A 231 -23.53 4.90 13.15
CA ASP A 231 -22.41 5.04 12.22
C ASP A 231 -21.08 5.25 12.95
N VAL A 232 -21.11 5.93 14.09
CA VAL A 232 -19.92 6.13 14.94
C VAL A 232 -19.48 4.81 15.59
N VAL A 233 -20.44 4.01 16.06
CA VAL A 233 -20.15 2.69 16.68
C VAL A 233 -19.65 1.68 15.65
N THR A 234 -20.13 1.71 14.39
CA THR A 234 -19.59 0.85 13.32
C THR A 234 -18.13 1.17 12.99
N CYS A 235 -17.70 2.41 13.25
CA CYS A 235 -16.29 2.80 13.16
C CYS A 235 -15.45 2.31 14.35
N GLY A 236 -16.05 1.67 15.36
CA GLY A 236 -15.36 1.12 16.53
C GLY A 236 -15.24 2.10 17.70
N TYR A 237 -15.91 3.25 17.66
CA TYR A 237 -15.95 4.15 18.82
C TYR A 237 -16.83 3.57 19.94
N THR A 238 -16.27 3.44 21.13
CA THR A 238 -16.95 2.86 22.31
C THR A 238 -17.25 3.88 23.41
N GLY A 239 -16.82 5.14 23.21
CA GLY A 239 -17.10 6.23 24.12
C GLY A 239 -18.53 6.75 24.02
N ILE A 240 -18.85 7.71 24.88
CA ILE A 240 -20.14 8.43 24.83
C ILE A 240 -20.15 9.33 23.58
N VAL A 241 -21.18 9.18 22.75
CA VAL A 241 -21.39 10.01 21.56
C VAL A 241 -22.06 11.30 21.98
N PHE A 242 -21.28 12.37 22.11
CA PHE A 242 -21.72 13.68 22.58
C PHE A 242 -20.88 14.78 21.93
N VAL A 243 -21.42 16.01 21.85
CA VAL A 243 -20.79 17.12 21.11
C VAL A 243 -19.40 17.45 21.65
N ASP A 244 -19.24 17.44 22.98
CA ASP A 244 -17.95 17.66 23.65
C ASP A 244 -16.88 16.60 23.34
N LYS A 245 -17.28 15.45 22.77
CA LYS A 245 -16.38 14.35 22.37
C LYS A 245 -16.13 14.30 20.87
N ARG A 246 -16.52 15.34 20.11
CA ARG A 246 -16.41 15.43 18.65
C ARG A 246 -15.03 15.02 18.14
N ASP A 247 -13.95 15.56 18.70
CA ASP A 247 -12.59 15.26 18.23
C ASP A 247 -12.22 13.78 18.40
N SER A 248 -12.64 13.17 19.51
CA SER A 248 -12.41 11.75 19.77
C SER A 248 -13.23 10.86 18.81
N ILE A 249 -14.46 11.27 18.51
CA ILE A 249 -15.34 10.57 17.56
C ILE A 249 -14.73 10.64 16.16
N ILE A 250 -14.35 11.83 15.69
CA ILE A 250 -13.73 12.04 14.38
C ILE A 250 -12.42 11.26 14.28
N ARG A 251 -11.59 11.29 15.33
CA ARG A 251 -10.36 10.50 15.39
C ARG A 251 -10.62 9.02 15.20
N ALA A 252 -11.67 8.47 15.80
CA ALA A 252 -12.06 7.07 15.60
C ALA A 252 -12.50 6.78 14.16
N VAL A 253 -13.23 7.69 13.50
CA VAL A 253 -13.60 7.52 12.07
C VAL A 253 -12.36 7.56 11.16
N ILE A 254 -11.42 8.49 11.41
CA ILE A 254 -10.15 8.57 10.67
C ILE A 254 -9.34 7.28 10.84
N LEU A 255 -9.19 6.81 12.08
CA LEU A 255 -8.51 5.54 12.37
C LEU A 255 -9.20 4.37 11.70
N HIS A 256 -10.52 4.28 11.79
CA HIS A 256 -11.28 3.22 11.14
C HIS A 256 -11.02 3.17 9.64
N SER A 257 -11.04 4.32 8.97
CA SER A 257 -10.78 4.43 7.53
C SER A 257 -9.35 3.98 7.17
N THR A 258 -8.36 4.51 7.87
CA THR A 258 -6.93 4.35 7.53
C THR A 258 -6.37 3.00 7.95
N MET A 259 -6.70 2.51 9.15
CA MET A 259 -6.19 1.23 9.67
C MET A 259 -6.69 0.03 8.86
N ARG A 260 -7.84 0.16 8.19
CA ARG A 260 -8.35 -0.87 7.26
C ARG A 260 -7.49 -1.07 6.02
N LEU A 261 -6.59 -0.14 5.72
CA LEU A 261 -5.66 -0.22 4.59
C LEU A 261 -4.34 -0.93 4.93
N ILE A 262 -4.08 -1.17 6.22
CA ILE A 262 -2.85 -1.82 6.70
C ILE A 262 -2.59 -3.17 5.99
N PRO A 263 -3.57 -4.08 5.81
CA PRO A 263 -3.32 -5.34 5.09
C PRO A 263 -2.88 -5.15 3.63
N MET A 264 -3.34 -4.10 2.96
CA MET A 264 -2.93 -3.75 1.59
C MET A 264 -1.50 -3.22 1.58
N LEU A 265 -1.16 -2.36 2.55
CA LEU A 265 0.20 -1.86 2.72
C LEU A 265 1.17 -3.00 3.09
N ASP A 266 0.77 -3.94 3.93
CA ASP A 266 1.57 -5.13 4.26
C ASP A 266 1.89 -5.97 3.02
N GLN A 267 0.93 -6.12 2.11
CA GLN A 267 1.18 -6.78 0.84
C GLN A 267 2.17 -5.99 -0.02
N LEU A 268 2.01 -4.67 -0.14
CA LEU A 268 2.98 -3.80 -0.83
C LEU A 268 4.39 -3.97 -0.25
N ARG A 269 4.53 -3.92 1.08
CA ARG A 269 5.82 -4.13 1.78
C ARG A 269 6.46 -5.46 1.43
N LYS A 270 5.68 -6.55 1.43
CA LYS A 270 6.17 -7.88 1.02
C LYS A 270 6.65 -7.90 -0.43
N GLY A 271 6.02 -7.15 -1.33
CA GLY A 271 6.46 -7.01 -2.72
C GLY A 271 7.73 -6.18 -2.86
N LEU A 272 7.85 -5.11 -2.06
CA LEU A 272 9.02 -4.23 -2.05
C LEU A 272 10.28 -4.90 -1.49
N GLN A 273 10.22 -6.12 -0.96
CA GLN A 273 11.41 -6.87 -0.50
C GLN A 273 12.40 -7.23 -1.61
N LEU A 274 12.05 -7.02 -2.89
CA LEU A 274 12.97 -7.24 -3.99
C LEU A 274 14.15 -6.26 -3.94
N TYR A 275 15.30 -6.69 -4.45
CA TYR A 275 16.52 -5.88 -4.59
C TYR A 275 17.01 -5.24 -3.29
N GLU A 276 16.74 -5.88 -2.15
CA GLU A 276 17.15 -5.40 -0.81
C GLU A 276 16.66 -3.98 -0.47
N LEU A 277 15.63 -3.50 -1.18
CA LEU A 277 15.08 -2.16 -1.04
C LEU A 277 14.70 -1.76 0.39
N PRO A 278 14.15 -2.65 1.26
CA PRO A 278 13.85 -2.28 2.64
C PRO A 278 15.07 -1.83 3.44
N LYS A 279 16.27 -2.38 3.16
CA LYS A 279 17.50 -1.97 3.86
C LYS A 279 17.84 -0.51 3.54
N ILE A 280 17.68 -0.11 2.28
CA ILE A 280 17.94 1.27 1.84
C ILE A 280 16.87 2.21 2.39
N MET A 281 15.60 1.84 2.27
CA MET A 281 14.48 2.67 2.75
C MET A 281 14.60 2.96 4.26
N ASN A 282 15.14 2.02 5.05
CA ASN A 282 15.40 2.22 6.47
C ASN A 282 16.61 3.11 6.76
N THR A 283 17.59 3.17 5.85
CA THR A 283 18.84 3.91 6.08
C THR A 283 18.78 5.33 5.50
N HIS A 284 18.06 5.52 4.39
CA HIS A 284 18.01 6.76 3.60
C HIS A 284 16.56 7.14 3.26
N GLN A 285 15.76 7.34 4.31
CA GLN A 285 14.33 7.62 4.16
C GLN A 285 14.07 8.88 3.33
N ASP A 286 14.84 9.94 3.56
CA ASP A 286 14.77 11.24 2.86
C ASP A 286 15.08 11.10 1.37
N LEU A 287 16.09 10.31 1.01
CA LEU A 287 16.45 10.07 -0.39
C LEU A 287 15.46 9.12 -1.09
N CYS A 288 14.79 8.23 -0.35
CA CYS A 288 13.77 7.33 -0.89
C CYS A 288 12.40 7.99 -1.04
N GLN A 289 12.02 8.89 -0.13
CA GLN A 289 10.71 9.56 -0.11
C GLN A 289 10.27 10.09 -1.49
N PRO A 290 11.06 10.89 -2.24
CA PRO A 290 10.64 11.44 -3.53
C PRO A 290 10.44 10.40 -4.64
N LEU A 291 10.93 9.17 -4.45
CA LEU A 291 10.68 8.06 -5.38
C LEU A 291 9.25 7.51 -5.23
N PHE A 292 8.62 7.68 -4.07
CA PHE A 292 7.33 7.08 -3.74
C PHE A 292 6.20 8.09 -3.58
N VAL A 293 6.48 9.22 -2.93
CA VAL A 293 5.51 10.22 -2.51
C VAL A 293 5.41 11.35 -3.52
N THR A 294 4.18 11.81 -3.79
CA THR A 294 3.94 12.97 -4.65
C THR A 294 4.63 14.21 -4.09
N GLY A 295 5.46 14.87 -4.90
CA GLY A 295 6.11 16.14 -4.54
C GLY A 295 5.09 17.29 -4.37
N GLU A 296 5.45 18.32 -3.59
CA GLU A 296 4.55 19.44 -3.27
C GLU A 296 4.19 20.35 -4.47
N ASP A 297 4.92 20.23 -5.60
CA ASP A 297 4.76 21.05 -6.80
C ASP A 297 4.23 20.27 -8.01
N ASP A 298 2.96 19.84 -7.95
CA ASP A 298 2.25 19.18 -9.06
C ASP A 298 1.88 20.12 -10.23
N LYS A 299 2.71 21.14 -10.49
CA LYS A 299 2.69 21.91 -11.74
C LYS A 299 4.00 21.92 -12.51
N VAL A 300 5.11 21.40 -11.98
CA VAL A 300 6.40 21.51 -12.69
C VAL A 300 7.30 20.28 -12.51
N HIS A 301 6.84 19.05 -12.63
CA HIS A 301 7.75 17.94 -12.98
C HIS A 301 7.12 16.93 -13.95
N SER A 302 6.73 17.44 -15.12
CA SER A 302 6.76 16.68 -16.37
C SER A 302 8.19 16.33 -16.83
N CYS A 303 9.23 16.73 -16.05
CA CYS A 303 10.64 16.67 -16.42
C CYS A 303 11.30 15.28 -16.36
N LEU A 304 10.66 14.25 -15.78
CA LEU A 304 11.14 12.87 -15.89
C LEU A 304 10.39 12.03 -16.95
N ARG A 305 9.38 12.59 -17.61
CA ARG A 305 8.64 11.91 -18.69
C ARG A 305 9.28 12.04 -20.07
N HIS A 306 10.30 12.88 -20.25
CA HIS A 306 10.81 13.25 -21.60
C HIS A 306 12.33 13.18 -21.79
N SER A 307 13.09 12.59 -20.87
CA SER A 307 14.52 12.38 -21.14
C SER A 307 14.71 11.01 -21.80
N TYR A 308 15.33 11.05 -22.98
CA TYR A 308 15.60 9.98 -23.95
C TYR A 308 14.50 9.76 -25.01
N SER A 309 14.33 10.79 -25.85
CA SER A 309 14.24 10.60 -27.31
C SER A 309 15.64 10.33 -27.88
#